data_AF-A0A2K3KN28-F1
#
_entry.id   AF-A0A2K3KN28-F1
#
_cell.length_a   1.000
_cell.length_b   1.000
_cell.length_c   1.000
_cell.angle_alpha   90.00
_cell.angle_beta   90.00
_cell.angle_gamma   90.00
#
_symmetry.space_group_name_H-M   'P 1'
#
loop_
_entity.id
_entity.type
_entity.pdbx_description
1 polymer ?
#
loop_
_entity_poly.entity_id
_entity_poly.type
_entity_poly.pdbx_seq_one_letter_code
_entity_poly.pdbx_strand_id
1 'polypeptide(L)' 'MAVVSKMKDNGCILDAVTYETIIRALFENDENDKAKKLLREMIAKDIYCNLSAFGML' A
#
# COMPACT_ATOMS: atom_id res chain seq x y z
N MET A 1 -5.82 -6.14 -7.95
CA MET A 1 -6.05 -4.88 -7.21
C MET A 1 -6.42 -3.75 -8.17
N ALA A 2 -7.67 -3.73 -8.65
CA ALA A 2 -8.17 -2.70 -9.58
C ALA A 2 -8.37 -1.32 -8.91
N VAL A 3 -8.50 -1.28 -7.58
CA VAL A 3 -8.73 -0.04 -6.83
C VAL A 3 -7.50 0.87 -6.84
N VAL A 4 -6.30 0.30 -6.61
CA VAL A 4 -5.05 1.09 -6.61
C VAL A 4 -4.75 1.66 -8.00
N SER A 5 -4.92 0.86 -9.06
CA SER A 5 -4.68 1.33 -10.43
C SER A 5 -5.67 2.45 -10.77
N LYS A 6 -6.95 2.29 -10.44
CA LYS A 6 -7.98 3.29 -10.74
C LYS A 6 -7.81 4.58 -9.95
N MET A 7 -7.33 4.51 -8.71
CA MET A 7 -6.95 5.70 -7.92
C MET A 7 -5.75 6.43 -8.55
N LYS A 8 -4.74 5.69 -9.02
CA LYS A 8 -3.59 6.27 -9.73
C LYS A 8 -3.99 6.90 -11.07
N ASP A 9 -4.84 6.22 -11.84
CA ASP A 9 -5.35 6.70 -13.13
C ASP A 9 -6.20 7.97 -12.97
N ASN A 10 -6.90 8.10 -11.85
CA ASN A 10 -7.62 9.32 -11.48
C ASN A 10 -6.71 10.44 -10.93
N GLY A 11 -5.40 10.24 -10.88
CA GLY A 11 -4.45 11.21 -10.34
C GLY A 11 -4.48 11.34 -8.81
N CYS A 12 -5.15 10.42 -8.10
CA CYS A 12 -5.17 10.45 -6.64
C CYS A 12 -3.78 10.06 -6.09
N ILE A 13 -3.22 10.96 -5.28
CA ILE A 13 -2.07 10.65 -4.45
C ILE A 13 -2.59 9.82 -3.28
N LEU A 14 -2.18 8.56 -3.23
CA LEU A 14 -2.50 7.66 -2.13
C LEU A 14 -1.73 8.13 -0.90
N ASP A 15 -2.45 8.57 0.13
CA ASP A 15 -1.86 8.89 1.42
C ASP A 15 -1.37 7.63 2.15
N ALA A 16 -0.50 7.78 3.14
CA ALA A 16 0.10 6.69 3.90
C ALA A 16 -0.94 5.72 4.47
N VAL A 17 -2.05 6.25 5.01
CA VAL A 17 -3.17 5.47 5.56
C VAL A 17 -3.84 4.60 4.49
N THR A 18 -3.92 5.10 3.25
CA THR A 18 -4.53 4.34 2.14
C THR A 18 -3.66 3.17 1.74
N TYR A 19 -2.35 3.40 1.60
CA TYR A 19 -1.40 2.31 1.32
C TYR A 19 -1.43 1.26 2.42
N GLU A 20 -1.37 1.68 3.68
CA GLU A 20 -1.40 0.78 4.85
C GLU A 20 -2.66 -0.09 4.88
N THR A 21 -3.83 0.51 4.68
CA THR A 21 -5.11 -0.19 4.66
C THR A 21 -5.14 -1.27 3.58
N ILE A 22 -4.64 -0.94 2.38
CA ILE A 22 -4.61 -1.86 1.25
C ILE A 22 -3.59 -2.99 1.46
N ILE A 23 -2.41 -2.66 2.00
CA ILE A 23 -1.36 -3.63 2.31
C ILE A 23 -1.88 -4.62 3.36
N ARG A 24 -2.55 -4.16 4.42
CA ARG A 24 -3.14 -5.02 5.45
C ARG A 24 -4.20 -5.95 4.87
N ALA A 25 -5.12 -5.42 4.06
CA ALA A 25 -6.16 -6.24 3.42
C ALA A 25 -5.56 -7.31 2.48
N LEU A 26 -4.42 -7.04 1.84
CA LEU A 26 -3.72 -8.02 1.02
C LEU A 26 -3.09 -9.13 1.87
N PHE A 27 -2.50 -8.79 3.02
CA PHE A 27 -1.99 -9.80 3.96
C PHE A 27 -3.11 -10.68 4.51
N GLU A 28 -4.27 -10.11 4.85
CA GLU A 28 -5.45 -10.85 5.31
C GLU A 28 -6.00 -11.82 4.24
N ASN A 29 -5.79 -11.50 2.96
CA ASN A 29 -6.20 -12.34 1.81
C ASN A 29 -5.09 -13.26 1.30
N ASP A 30 -3.97 -13.40 2.03
CA ASP A 30 -2.77 -14.17 1.64
C ASP A 30 -2.14 -13.73 0.29
N GLU A 31 -2.44 -12.51 -0.15
CA GLU A 31 -1.89 -11.91 -1.37
C GLU A 31 -0.54 -11.21 -1.10
N ASN A 32 0.35 -11.91 -0.40
CA ASN A 32 1.58 -11.38 0.21
C ASN A 32 2.54 -10.73 -0.82
N ASP A 33 2.66 -11.30 -2.02
CA ASP A 33 3.52 -10.75 -3.07
C ASP A 33 3.03 -9.39 -3.56
N LYS A 34 1.71 -9.20 -3.64
CA LYS A 34 1.09 -7.92 -4.00
C LYS A 34 1.25 -6.91 -2.87
N ALA A 35 1.14 -7.35 -1.62
CA ALA A 35 1.33 -6.50 -0.44
C ALA A 35 2.76 -5.94 -0.41
N LYS A 36 3.76 -6.83 -0.55
CA LYS A 36 5.18 -6.46 -0.60
C LYS A 36 5.51 -5.54 -1.77
N LYS A 37 4.89 -5.75 -2.93
CA LYS A 37 5.06 -4.85 -4.09
C LYS A 37 4.56 -3.44 -3.79
N LEU A 38 3.36 -3.30 -3.20
CA LEU A 38 2.82 -2.00 -2.82
C LEU A 38 3.62 -1.31 -1.74
N LEU A 39 4.13 -2.07 -0.76
CA LEU A 39 5.01 -1.54 0.27
C LEU A 39 6.30 -0.96 -0.33
N ARG A 40 6.93 -1.67 -1.28
CA ARG A 40 8.10 -1.16 -2.00
C ARG A 40 7.79 0.11 -2.80
N GLU A 41 6.63 0.17 -3.46
CA GLU A 41 6.19 1.38 -4.18
C GLU A 41 5.99 2.57 -3.24
N MET A 42 5.45 2.33 -2.04
CA MET A 42 5.25 3.36 -1.02
C MET A 42 6.58 3.94 -0.52
N ILE A 43 7.55 3.06 -0.22
CA ILE A 43 8.91 3.45 0.18
C ILE A 43 9.61 4.23 -0.94
N ALA A 44 9.50 3.76 -2.19
CA ALA A 44 10.11 4.42 -3.34
C ALA A 44 9.53 5.82 -3.62
N LYS A 45 8.34 6.11 -3.13
CA LYS A 45 7.67 7.42 -3.25
C LYS A 45 7.92 8.36 -2.06
N ASP A 46 8.76 7.95 -1.10
CA ASP A 46 9.01 8.70 0.15
C ASP A 46 7.71 9.01 0.93
N ILE A 47 6.69 8.17 0.76
CA ILE A 47 5.44 8.30 1.51
C ILE A 47 5.71 7.62 2.85
N TYR A 48 6.00 8.43 3.88
CA TYR A 48 6.26 7.93 5.22
C TYR A 48 5.04 7.14 5.71
N CYS A 49 5.20 5.82 5.82
CA CYS A 49 4.34 5.00 6.65
C CYS A 49 4.34 5.63 8.05
N ASN A 50 3.16 5.94 8.60
CA ASN A 50 3.08 6.02 10.06
C ASN A 50 3.62 4.69 10.61
N LEU A 51 4.32 4.75 11.76
CA LEU A 51 5.10 3.64 12.33
C LEU A 51 4.36 2.28 12.41
N SER A 52 3.04 2.24 12.29
CA SER A 52 2.20 1.04 12.28
C SER A 52 2.51 0.04 11.15
N ALA A 53 2.97 0.49 9.98
CA ALA A 53 3.21 -0.43 8.85
C ALA A 53 4.54 -1.20 8.93
N PHE A 54 5.53 -0.70 9.69
CA PHE A 54 6.79 -1.44 9.91
C PHE A 54 6.59 -2.70 10.75
N GLY A 55 5.53 -2.75 11.58
CA GLY A 55 5.16 -3.95 12.34
C GLY A 55 4.46 -5.03 11.53
N MET A 56 4.17 -4.78 10.24
CA MET A 56 3.56 -5.76 9.32
C MET A 56 4.60 -6.54 8.49
N LEU A 57 5.91 -6.29 8.69
CA LEU A 57 7.02 -7.05 8.11
C LEU A 57 7.55 -8.08 9.11
#